data_AF-A0A9E2LER7-F1
#
_entry.id   AF-A0A9E2LER7-F1
#
_cell.length_a   1.000
_cell.length_b   1.000
_cell.length_c   1.000
_cell.angle_alpha   90.00
_cell.angle_beta   90.00
_cell.angle_gamma   90.00
#
_symmetry.space_group_name_H-M   'P 1'
#
loop_
_entity.id
_entity.type
_entity.pdbx_description
1 polymer ?
#
loop_
_entity_poly.entity_id
_entity_poly.type
_entity_poly.pdbx_seq_one_letter_code
_entity_poly.pdbx_strand_id
1 'polypeptide(L)'
;MLAILQDKVMVSIVYASSLDYFVMGELRSKDIQHYTKWEEVFGEGQHSIPHLDSHVWPGINFMLALFVDLPQQETIFRIVEDLKDQFPQDGIKAFAFPLLKST
;
A
#
# COMPACT_ATOMS: atom_id res chain seq x y z
N MET A 1 25.45 3.34 16.59
CA MET A 1 24.39 2.61 15.87
C MET A 1 23.13 2.74 16.71
N LEU A 2 22.28 3.72 16.42
CA LEU A 2 21.04 3.95 17.19
C LEU A 2 20.08 2.79 16.88
N ALA A 3 19.97 1.84 17.80
CA ALA A 3 18.82 0.95 17.85
C ALA A 3 17.67 1.75 18.48
N ILE A 4 16.96 2.52 17.66
CA ILE A 4 15.66 3.04 18.08
C ILE A 4 14.74 1.82 18.05
N LEU A 5 14.27 1.39 19.22
CA LEU A 5 13.08 0.55 19.32
C LEU A 5 11.91 1.39 18.78
N GLN A 6 11.73 1.41 17.46
CA GLN A 6 10.60 2.07 16.83
C GLN A 6 9.38 1.19 17.03
N ASP A 7 8.44 1.70 17.82
CA ASP A 7 7.13 1.08 18.05
C ASP A 7 6.21 1.25 16.84
N LYS A 8 6.51 2.20 15.95
CA LYS A 8 5.75 2.49 14.73
C LYS A 8 6.62 2.63 13.49
N VAL A 9 6.02 2.28 12.35
CA VAL A 9 6.57 2.41 11.00
C VAL A 9 5.58 3.13 10.10
N MET A 10 6.05 3.67 8.97
CA MET A 10 5.17 4.03 7.87
C MET A 10 5.10 2.87 6.88
N VAL A 11 3.92 2.36 6.61
CA VAL A 11 3.67 1.43 5.49
C VAL A 11 3.03 2.22 4.35
N SER A 12 3.66 2.17 3.18
CA SER A 12 3.08 2.65 1.93
C SER A 12 2.52 1.46 1.15
N ILE A 13 1.27 1.55 0.70
CA ILE A 13 0.67 0.58 -0.23
C ILE A 13 0.38 1.31 -1.54
N VAL A 14 0.96 0.85 -2.65
CA VAL A 14 0.70 1.37 -3.99
C VAL A 14 -0.03 0.29 -4.77
N TYR A 15 -1.18 0.62 -5.36
CA TYR A 15 -2.02 -0.37 -6.05
C TYR A 15 -2.84 0.25 -7.18
N ALA A 16 -3.20 -0.59 -8.14
CA ALA A 16 -4.13 -0.26 -9.21
C ALA A 16 -5.45 0.28 -8.64
N SER A 17 -5.97 1.39 -9.17
CA SER A 17 -7.26 1.95 -8.71
C SER A 17 -8.43 0.95 -8.80
N SER A 18 -8.35 -0.06 -9.67
CA SER A 18 -9.29 -1.20 -9.74
C SER A 18 -9.35 -2.04 -8.47
N LEU A 19 -8.30 -2.04 -7.65
CA LEU A 19 -8.20 -2.82 -6.41
C LEU A 19 -8.70 -2.08 -5.15
N ASP A 20 -9.12 -0.81 -5.26
CA ASP A 20 -9.45 0.03 -4.10
C ASP A 20 -10.50 -0.59 -3.19
N TYR A 21 -11.57 -1.13 -3.76
CA TYR A 21 -12.63 -1.80 -2.99
C TYR A 21 -12.08 -2.96 -2.14
N PHE A 22 -11.18 -3.77 -2.69
CA PHE A 22 -10.60 -4.92 -2.00
C PHE A 22 -9.59 -4.49 -0.94
N VAL A 23 -8.67 -3.58 -1.27
CA VAL A 23 -7.67 -3.05 -0.33
C VAL A 23 -8.35 -2.39 0.87
N MET A 24 -9.32 -1.50 0.61
CA MET A 24 -10.04 -0.79 1.66
C MET A 24 -10.92 -1.73 2.51
N GLY A 25 -11.50 -2.75 1.88
CA GLY A 25 -12.28 -3.79 2.56
C GLY A 25 -11.44 -4.61 3.53
N GLU A 26 -10.27 -5.10 3.08
CA GLU A 26 -9.36 -5.89 3.92
C GLU A 26 -8.78 -5.08 5.08
N LEU A 27 -8.31 -3.85 4.83
CA LEU A 27 -7.81 -2.98 5.90
C LEU A 27 -8.88 -2.73 6.97
N ARG A 28 -10.11 -2.44 6.55
CA ARG A 28 -11.25 -2.25 7.48
C ARG A 28 -11.58 -3.53 8.24
N SER A 29 -11.52 -4.70 7.61
CA SER A 29 -11.80 -5.99 8.27
C SER A 29 -10.81 -6.34 9.37
N LYS A 30 -9.58 -5.79 9.29
CA LYS A 30 -8.50 -5.95 10.29
C LYS A 30 -8.36 -4.76 11.24
N ASP A 31 -9.34 -3.86 11.26
CA ASP A 31 -9.36 -2.66 12.11
C ASP A 31 -8.21 -1.67 11.85
N ILE A 32 -7.77 -1.58 10.59
CA ILE A 32 -6.75 -0.63 10.13
C ILE A 32 -7.46 0.50 9.38
N GLN A 33 -7.82 1.56 10.10
CA GLN A 33 -8.72 2.60 9.59
C GLN A 33 -8.07 3.97 9.36
N HIS A 34 -6.84 4.17 9.84
CA HIS A 34 -6.15 5.46 9.79
C HIS A 34 -5.08 5.45 8.70
N TYR A 35 -5.30 6.25 7.66
CA TYR A 35 -4.40 6.35 6.51
C TYR A 35 -4.53 7.74 5.85
N THR A 36 -3.52 8.09 5.05
CA THR A 36 -3.60 9.16 4.05
C THR A 36 -3.64 8.52 2.67
N LYS A 37 -4.55 8.95 1.81
CA LYS A 37 -4.73 8.42 0.45
C LYS A 37 -4.39 9.46 -0.60
N TRP A 38 -3.62 9.07 -1.61
CA TRP A 38 -3.44 9.80 -2.86
C TRP A 38 -4.12 9.00 -3.97
N GLU A 39 -4.99 9.65 -4.73
CA GLU A 39 -5.80 8.98 -5.76
C GLU A 39 -5.22 9.13 -7.18
N GLU A 40 -4.31 10.05 -7.40
CA GLU A 40 -3.67 10.26 -8.72
C GLU A 40 -2.17 10.01 -8.62
N VAL A 41 -1.78 8.73 -8.66
CA VAL A 41 -0.36 8.32 -8.61
C VAL A 41 0.01 7.56 -9.89
N PHE A 42 1.01 8.08 -10.59
CA PHE A 42 1.55 7.46 -11.80
C PHE A 42 2.80 6.65 -11.49
N GLY A 43 2.97 5.52 -12.17
CA GLY A 43 4.14 4.67 -11.95
C GLY A 43 4.38 3.63 -13.04
N GLU A 44 5.64 3.32 -13.24
CA GLU A 44 6.12 2.26 -14.12
C GLU A 44 6.96 1.29 -13.30
N GLY A 45 6.51 0.04 -13.24
CA GLY A 45 7.16 -1.05 -12.52
C GLY A 45 7.68 -2.12 -13.48
N GLN A 46 8.56 -2.98 -12.99
CA GLN A 46 9.13 -4.06 -13.81
C GLN A 46 8.13 -5.20 -14.10
N HIS A 47 7.08 -5.35 -13.28
CA HIS A 47 6.23 -6.55 -13.24
C HIS A 47 4.75 -6.28 -13.53
N SER A 48 4.37 -5.02 -13.76
CA SER A 48 2.99 -4.63 -14.13
C SER A 48 3.04 -3.67 -15.31
N ILE A 49 1.93 -3.53 -16.01
CA ILE A 49 1.81 -2.55 -17.09
C ILE A 49 1.93 -1.14 -16.47
N PRO A 50 2.58 -0.16 -17.14
CA PRO A 50 2.72 1.19 -16.60
C PRO A 50 1.38 1.90 -16.41
N HIS A 51 1.11 2.42 -15.22
CA HIS A 51 -0.10 3.16 -14.88
C HIS A 51 0.18 4.66 -15.00
N LEU A 52 0.11 5.19 -16.23
CA LEU A 52 0.53 6.55 -16.58
C LEU A 52 -0.62 7.42 -17.11
N ASP A 53 -1.86 6.93 -17.09
CA ASP A 53 -3.06 7.62 -17.64
C ASP A 53 -2.89 8.09 -19.09
N SER A 54 -2.04 7.40 -19.85
CA SER A 54 -1.76 7.69 -21.27
C SER A 54 -2.71 6.98 -22.23
N HIS A 55 -3.48 6.02 -21.73
CA HIS A 55 -4.46 5.21 -22.45
C HIS A 55 -5.71 5.00 -21.59
N VAL A 56 -6.82 4.55 -22.18
CA VAL A 56 -8.05 4.20 -21.44
C VAL A 56 -7.79 3.11 -20.38
N TRP A 57 -6.81 2.24 -20.64
CA TRP A 57 -6.29 1.25 -19.71
C TRP A 57 -4.82 0.94 -20.03
N PRO A 58 -3.95 0.70 -19.03
CA PRO A 58 -4.21 0.77 -17.59
C PRO A 58 -4.39 2.21 -17.08
N GLY A 59 -5.18 2.36 -16.02
CA GLY A 59 -5.49 3.65 -15.41
C GLY A 59 -4.40 4.16 -14.47
N ILE A 60 -4.80 4.74 -13.35
CA ILE A 60 -3.93 5.29 -12.31
C ILE A 60 -3.73 4.32 -11.14
N ASN A 61 -2.68 4.56 -10.35
CA ASN A 61 -2.55 3.95 -9.03
C ASN A 61 -3.15 4.85 -7.95
N PHE A 62 -3.60 4.21 -6.88
CA PHE A 62 -3.75 4.83 -5.58
C PHE A 62 -2.54 4.50 -4.72
N MET A 63 -2.25 5.40 -3.78
CA MET A 63 -1.25 5.18 -2.74
C MET A 63 -1.87 5.46 -1.37
N LEU A 64 -1.64 4.55 -0.43
CA LEU A 64 -1.96 4.73 0.98
C LEU A 64 -0.67 4.88 1.77
N ALA A 65 -0.61 5.83 2.69
CA ALA A 65 0.38 5.87 3.77
C ALA A 65 -0.31 5.62 5.11
N LEU A 66 0.18 4.62 5.84
CA LEU A 66 -0.33 4.21 7.14
C LEU A 66 0.81 4.27 8.16
N PHE A 67 0.58 4.90 9.31
CA PHE A 67 1.55 4.92 10.42
C PHE A 67 1.08 3.94 11.48
N VAL A 68 1.71 2.77 11.52
CA VAL A 68 1.20 1.59 12.23
C VAL A 68 2.26 0.96 13.11
N ASP A 69 1.86 0.15 14.07
CA ASP A 69 2.79 -0.68 14.84
C ASP A 69 3.30 -1.89 14.02
N LEU A 70 4.31 -2.59 14.55
CA LEU A 70 4.89 -3.76 13.88
C LEU A 70 3.88 -4.90 13.65
N PRO A 71 2.99 -5.26 14.60
CA PRO A 71 1.93 -6.25 14.33
C PRO A 71 0.99 -5.86 13.19
N GLN A 72 0.59 -4.58 13.11
CA GLN A 72 -0.22 -4.08 12.02
C GLN A 72 0.55 -4.03 10.70
N GLN A 73 1.85 -3.70 10.71
CA GLN A 73 2.72 -3.82 9.54
C GLN A 73 2.64 -5.23 8.94
N GLU A 74 2.88 -6.27 9.75
CA GLU A 74 2.83 -7.66 9.28
C GLU A 74 1.44 -8.03 8.74
N THR A 75 0.39 -7.52 9.38
CA THR A 75 -0.99 -7.72 8.91
C THR A 75 -1.21 -7.09 7.53
N ILE A 76 -0.69 -5.88 7.29
CA ILE A 76 -0.78 -5.20 5.99
C ILE A 76 0.00 -5.96 4.91
N PHE A 77 1.21 -6.44 5.23
CA PHE A 77 2.02 -7.20 4.27
C PHE A 77 1.30 -8.48 3.85
N ARG A 78 0.69 -9.21 4.78
CA ARG A 78 -0.13 -10.39 4.46
C ARG A 78 -1.34 -10.05 3.59
N ILE A 79 -2.07 -8.96 3.88
CA ILE A 79 -3.18 -8.50 3.03
C ILE A 79 -2.69 -8.26 1.59
N VAL A 80 -1.55 -7.60 1.45
CA VAL A 80 -0.97 -7.28 0.13
C VAL A 80 -0.52 -8.53 -0.61
N GLU A 81 0.07 -9.51 0.08
CA GLU A 81 0.42 -10.81 -0.49
C GLU A 81 -0.85 -11.57 -0.95
N ASP A 82 -1.87 -11.66 -0.10
CA ASP A 82 -3.13 -12.33 -0.41
C ASP A 82 -3.84 -11.70 -1.62
N LEU A 83 -3.85 -10.37 -1.72
CA LEU A 83 -4.43 -9.65 -2.87
C LEU A 83 -3.58 -9.81 -4.13
N LYS A 84 -2.26 -9.83 -3.99
CA LYS A 84 -1.35 -10.06 -5.13
C LYS A 84 -1.55 -11.45 -5.72
N ASP A 85 -1.77 -12.46 -4.89
CA ASP A 85 -2.04 -13.82 -5.34
C ASP A 85 -3.43 -13.95 -6.00
N GLN A 86 -4.43 -13.20 -5.51
CA GLN A 86 -5.76 -13.14 -6.11
C GLN A 86 -5.80 -12.39 -7.44
N PHE A 87 -5.01 -11.31 -7.57
CA PHE A 87 -5.00 -10.41 -8.72
C PHE A 87 -3.58 -10.27 -9.33
N PRO A 88 -2.99 -11.34 -9.88
CA PRO A 88 -1.58 -11.37 -10.27
C PRO A 88 -1.21 -10.41 -11.41
N GLN A 89 -2.21 -9.91 -12.15
CA GLN A 89 -2.03 -8.96 -13.26
C GLN A 89 -2.28 -7.50 -12.83
N ASP A 90 -2.92 -7.28 -11.68
CA ASP A 90 -3.14 -5.94 -11.14
C ASP A 90 -1.94 -5.56 -10.25
N GLY A 91 -1.37 -4.39 -10.50
CA GLY A 91 -0.23 -3.92 -9.72
C GLY A 91 -0.63 -3.64 -8.27
N ILE A 92 0.00 -4.30 -7.30
CA ILE A 92 -0.08 -3.98 -5.87
C ILE A 92 1.27 -4.25 -5.18
N LYS A 93 1.69 -3.34 -4.30
CA LYS A 93 2.94 -3.47 -3.54
C LYS A 93 2.91 -2.68 -2.24
N ALA A 94 3.50 -3.26 -1.19
CA ALA A 94 3.76 -2.59 0.08
C ALA A 94 5.25 -2.25 0.25
N PHE A 95 5.53 -1.17 0.98
CA PHE A 95 6.86 -0.77 1.41
C PHE A 95 6.81 -0.27 2.85
N ALA A 96 7.81 -0.64 3.66
CA ALA A 96 7.95 -0.14 5.03
C ALA A 96 9.10 0.87 5.12
N PHE A 97 8.86 1.98 5.82
CA PHE A 97 9.83 3.03 6.07
C PHE A 97 9.96 3.29 7.59
N PRO A 98 11.19 3.48 8.10
CA PRO A 98 11.40 3.88 9.49
C PRO A 98 10.72 5.21 9.82
N LEU A 99 9.97 5.27 10.94
CA LEU A 99 9.37 6.52 11.43
C LEU A 99 10.24 7.14 12.54
N LEU A 100 10.91 8.25 12.24
CA LEU A 100 11.78 8.90 13.22
C LEU A 100 11.01 9.70 14.28
N LYS A 101 9.92 10.38 13.89
CA LYS A 101 9.10 11.22 14.77
C LYS A 101 7.74 11.54 14.11
N SER A 102 6.70 11.72 14.93
CA SER A 102 5.42 12.34 14.58
C SER A 102 5.04 13.37 15.66
N THR A 103 4.16 14.32 15.34
CA THR A 103 3.67 15.39 16.26
C THR A 103 2.36 15.01 16.91
#